data_AF-A0AAV0QML4-F1
#
_entry.id   AF-A0AAV0QML4-F1
#
_cell.length_a   1.000
_cell.length_b   1.000
_cell.length_c   1.000
_cell.angle_alpha   90.00
_cell.angle_beta   90.00
_cell.angle_gamma   90.00
#
_symmetry.space_group_name_H-M   'P 1'
#
loop_
_entity.id
_entity.type
_entity.pdbx_description
1 polymer ?
#
loop_
_entity_poly.entity_id
_entity_poly.type
_entity_poly.pdbx_seq_one_letter_code
_entity_poly.pdbx_strand_id
1 'polypeptide(L)'
;MDRRRMMIGFDMRCLGFMMAKMVLRELMDPLIFSKFKTFLVKGHDPSCLREFMLQTLNRSSSSGNVGLQMLDRNWGAGWNLLSSLLATKPSKRMSCLDALRHPFLCGPRWRITPSMDIIRWGLGSTAVRIIEEYIYSRPQRNRISYFIELMEMLNPNSKPKQNWFELLPGKWRLIYCTGRHVGLTLRQPPARVLIGNVSLTVSKLSKQSRDLSFTSSVDFTVMTGQDWPHDKTGVDGQLQVNSPFKLMSGKRLYLKGEKNTTSGRFSFGESTDMDSLAPKLLAGRWRKALPFKEFPSSLRVAKLASGENVDITMTFDDGEKGRGNVVQARDALREVRIQLPPEMFDLSRIVCGTFVDARHLVLRGVNGSALLFARSCLDQ
;
A
#
# COMPACT_ATOMS: atom_id res chain seq x y z
N MET A 1 -27.48 -7.05 20.35
CA MET A 1 -27.61 -5.91 19.40
C MET A 1 -29.09 -5.67 19.17
N ASP A 2 -29.53 -4.42 19.23
CA ASP A 2 -30.94 -4.05 19.07
C ASP A 2 -31.45 -4.37 17.65
N ARG A 3 -32.58 -5.06 17.52
CA ARG A 3 -33.15 -5.56 16.25
C ARG A 3 -33.29 -4.44 15.22
N ARG A 4 -33.65 -3.24 15.68
CA ARG A 4 -33.77 -2.03 14.86
C ARG A 4 -32.46 -1.63 14.19
N ARG A 5 -31.33 -1.70 14.91
CA ARG A 5 -30.00 -1.39 14.35
C ARG A 5 -29.57 -2.41 13.29
N MET A 6 -29.98 -3.67 13.44
CA MET A 6 -29.72 -4.70 12.43
C MET A 6 -30.49 -4.46 11.14
N MET A 7 -31.78 -4.09 11.24
CA MET A 7 -32.60 -3.74 10.07
C MET A 7 -32.04 -2.53 9.32
N ILE A 8 -31.75 -1.42 10.04
CA ILE A 8 -31.14 -0.23 9.44
C ILE A 8 -29.78 -0.58 8.80
N GLY A 9 -28.97 -1.40 9.47
CA GLY A 9 -27.69 -1.84 8.91
C GLY A 9 -27.85 -2.68 7.63
N PHE A 10 -28.95 -3.42 7.46
CA PHE A 10 -29.25 -4.16 6.24
C PHE A 10 -29.64 -3.20 5.10
N ASP A 11 -30.52 -2.24 5.37
CA ASP A 11 -30.94 -1.23 4.40
C ASP A 11 -29.75 -0.39 3.90
N MET A 12 -28.85 0.00 4.81
CA MET A 12 -27.62 0.72 4.46
C MET A 12 -26.68 -0.11 3.57
N ARG A 13 -26.68 -1.44 3.73
CA ARG A 13 -25.91 -2.32 2.83
C ARG A 13 -26.54 -2.39 1.45
N CYS A 14 -27.87 -2.44 1.37
CA CYS A 14 -28.60 -2.35 0.10
C CYS A 14 -28.35 -1.01 -0.61
N LEU A 15 -28.31 0.10 0.14
CA LEU A 15 -27.89 1.40 -0.38
C LEU A 15 -26.48 1.35 -0.97
N GLY A 16 -25.54 0.70 -0.28
CA GLY A 16 -24.19 0.48 -0.80
C GLY A 16 -24.17 -0.29 -2.13
N PHE A 17 -24.99 -1.34 -2.27
CA PHE A 17 -25.13 -2.07 -3.54
C PHE A 17 -25.74 -1.21 -4.65
N MET A 18 -26.75 -0.40 -4.34
CA MET A 18 -27.34 0.53 -5.29
C MET A 18 -26.33 1.59 -5.74
N MET A 19 -25.61 2.21 -4.80
CA MET A 19 -24.54 3.15 -5.10
C MET A 19 -23.46 2.51 -6.00
N ALA A 20 -23.03 1.28 -5.68
CA ALA A 20 -22.04 0.57 -6.49
C ALA A 20 -22.52 0.39 -7.93
N LYS A 21 -23.77 -0.07 -8.14
CA LYS A 21 -24.34 -0.27 -9.48
C LYS A 21 -24.58 1.03 -10.25
N MET A 22 -24.96 2.10 -9.55
CA MET A 22 -25.18 3.41 -10.16
C MET A 22 -23.88 4.03 -10.67
N VAL A 23 -22.80 3.88 -9.90
CA VAL A 23 -21.50 4.50 -10.20
C VAL A 23 -20.65 3.61 -11.11
N LEU A 24 -20.59 2.31 -10.84
CA LEU A 24 -19.85 1.32 -11.63
C LEU A 24 -20.84 0.54 -12.49
N ARG A 25 -21.07 1.02 -13.72
CA ARG A 25 -22.07 0.42 -14.65
C ARG A 25 -21.77 -1.04 -14.96
N GLU A 26 -20.51 -1.46 -14.89
CA GLU A 26 -20.08 -2.84 -15.10
C GLU A 26 -20.68 -3.80 -14.05
N LEU A 27 -21.06 -3.31 -12.87
CA LEU A 27 -21.78 -4.10 -11.86
C LEU A 27 -23.24 -4.37 -12.22
N MET A 28 -23.73 -3.86 -13.35
CA MET A 28 -25.00 -4.28 -13.93
C MET A 28 -24.91 -5.67 -14.58
N ASP A 29 -23.72 -6.08 -15.03
CA ASP A 29 -23.47 -7.44 -15.51
C ASP A 29 -23.56 -8.42 -14.31
N PRO A 30 -24.45 -9.43 -14.35
CA PRO A 30 -24.58 -10.42 -13.29
C PRO A 30 -23.29 -11.18 -12.98
N LEU A 31 -22.42 -11.42 -13.96
CA LEU A 31 -21.16 -12.14 -13.76
C LEU A 31 -20.17 -11.32 -12.93
N ILE A 32 -20.00 -10.04 -13.27
CA ILE A 32 -19.13 -9.11 -12.54
C ILE A 32 -19.71 -8.85 -11.15
N PHE A 33 -21.03 -8.68 -11.05
CA PHE A 33 -21.71 -8.48 -9.77
C PHE A 33 -21.63 -9.71 -8.87
N SER A 34 -21.64 -10.92 -9.42
CA SER A 34 -21.41 -12.16 -8.67
C SER A 34 -20.01 -12.17 -8.05
N LYS A 35 -18.97 -11.84 -8.84
CA LYS A 35 -17.60 -11.70 -8.32
C LYS A 35 -17.52 -10.66 -7.18
N PHE A 36 -18.13 -9.50 -7.39
CA PHE A 36 -18.23 -8.46 -6.35
C PHE A 36 -18.93 -8.95 -5.07
N LYS A 37 -20.03 -9.68 -5.19
CA LYS A 37 -20.71 -10.29 -4.03
C LYS A 37 -19.84 -11.34 -3.35
N THR A 38 -19.18 -12.22 -4.10
CA THR A 38 -18.31 -13.26 -3.53
C THR A 38 -17.18 -12.64 -2.71
N PHE A 39 -16.59 -11.53 -3.18
CA PHE A 39 -15.59 -10.77 -2.43
C PHE A 39 -16.12 -10.34 -1.04
N LEU A 40 -17.35 -9.80 -0.97
CA LEU A 40 -17.95 -9.37 0.29
C LEU A 40 -18.39 -10.55 1.19
N VAL A 41 -18.79 -11.68 0.60
CA VAL A 41 -19.21 -12.89 1.33
C VAL A 41 -18.02 -13.63 1.94
N LYS A 42 -16.89 -13.68 1.24
CA LYS A 42 -15.61 -14.23 1.77
C LYS A 42 -15.07 -13.45 2.97
N GLY A 43 -15.66 -12.31 3.31
CA GLY A 43 -15.30 -11.53 4.49
C GLY A 43 -14.10 -10.62 4.29
N HIS A 44 -13.71 -10.35 3.05
CA HIS A 44 -12.68 -9.37 2.74
C HIS A 44 -13.09 -7.97 3.22
N ASP A 45 -12.10 -7.15 3.58
CA ASP A 45 -12.35 -5.78 3.99
C ASP A 45 -12.81 -4.96 2.78
N PRO A 46 -14.02 -4.36 2.82
CA PRO A 46 -14.54 -3.58 1.70
C PRO A 46 -13.70 -2.31 1.43
N SER A 47 -12.78 -1.94 2.31
CA SER A 47 -11.79 -0.90 2.02
C SER A 47 -10.96 -1.24 0.78
N CYS A 48 -10.65 -2.53 0.55
CA CYS A 48 -9.82 -2.99 -0.58
C CYS A 48 -10.61 -3.13 -1.89
N LEU A 49 -11.85 -2.63 -1.95
CA LEU A 49 -12.72 -2.73 -3.12
C LEU A 49 -12.11 -2.04 -4.35
N ARG A 50 -11.42 -0.91 -4.15
CA ARG A 50 -10.79 -0.18 -5.26
C ARG A 50 -9.78 -1.07 -5.97
N GLU A 51 -8.86 -1.67 -5.22
CA GLU A 51 -7.79 -2.51 -5.73
C GLU A 51 -8.32 -3.78 -6.42
N PHE A 52 -9.38 -4.39 -5.84
CA PHE A 52 -10.07 -5.52 -6.44
C PHE A 52 -10.76 -5.16 -7.76
N MET A 53 -11.46 -4.02 -7.80
CA MET A 53 -12.24 -3.61 -8.96
C MET A 53 -11.35 -3.07 -10.10
N LEU A 54 -10.22 -2.43 -9.80
CA LEU A 54 -9.31 -1.88 -10.82
C LEU A 54 -8.92 -2.90 -11.89
N GLN A 55 -8.60 -4.13 -11.49
CA GLN A 55 -8.21 -5.17 -12.45
C GLN A 55 -9.39 -5.72 -13.26
N THR A 56 -10.58 -5.76 -12.64
CA THR A 56 -11.79 -6.24 -13.31
C THR A 56 -12.31 -5.22 -14.31
N LEU A 57 -12.22 -3.93 -13.99
CA LEU A 57 -12.78 -2.82 -14.76
C LEU A 57 -11.81 -2.25 -15.81
N ASN A 58 -10.50 -2.29 -15.58
CA ASN A 58 -9.53 -1.80 -16.58
C ASN A 58 -9.42 -2.71 -17.81
N ARG A 59 -9.93 -3.95 -17.74
CA ARG A 59 -9.98 -4.86 -18.90
C ARG A 59 -11.03 -4.48 -19.93
N SER A 60 -12.06 -3.70 -19.55
CA SER A 60 -13.24 -3.48 -20.38
C SER A 60 -13.29 -2.13 -21.11
N SER A 61 -12.38 -1.19 -20.87
CA SER A 61 -12.44 0.14 -21.53
C SER A 61 -11.07 0.75 -21.81
N SER A 62 -10.80 1.06 -23.08
CA SER A 62 -9.60 1.79 -23.53
C SER A 62 -9.58 3.28 -23.11
N SER A 63 -10.75 3.86 -22.80
CA SER A 63 -10.90 5.28 -22.41
C SER A 63 -10.93 5.53 -20.90
N GLY A 64 -10.73 4.49 -20.08
CA GLY A 64 -10.88 4.54 -18.63
C GLY A 64 -12.33 4.55 -18.14
N ASN A 65 -12.53 4.22 -16.87
CA ASN A 65 -13.86 4.08 -16.26
C ASN A 65 -14.26 5.35 -15.49
N VAL A 66 -15.34 6.00 -15.94
CA VAL A 66 -15.87 7.24 -15.32
C VAL A 66 -16.30 6.99 -13.87
N GLY A 67 -16.86 5.82 -13.56
CA GLY A 67 -17.23 5.43 -12.20
C GLY A 67 -16.03 5.34 -11.26
N LEU A 68 -14.92 4.74 -11.71
CA LEU A 68 -13.66 4.72 -10.97
C LEU A 68 -13.18 6.16 -10.68
N GLN A 69 -13.17 7.02 -11.70
CA GLN A 69 -12.77 8.42 -11.55
C GLN A 69 -13.68 9.18 -10.56
N MET A 70 -15.00 8.92 -10.60
CA MET A 70 -15.95 9.52 -9.65
C MET A 70 -15.67 9.08 -8.22
N LEU A 71 -15.33 7.82 -7.97
CA LEU A 71 -15.04 7.32 -6.63
C LEU A 71 -13.65 7.76 -6.12
N ASP A 72 -12.68 7.96 -7.02
CA ASP A 72 -11.33 8.47 -6.74
C ASP A 72 -11.30 10.00 -6.49
N ARG A 73 -12.37 10.72 -6.84
CA ARG A 73 -12.51 12.15 -6.50
C ARG A 73 -12.44 12.39 -5.01
N ASN A 74 -12.04 13.62 -4.66
CA ASN A 74 -11.91 14.07 -3.27
C ASN A 74 -11.10 13.07 -2.41
N TRP A 75 -9.97 12.62 -2.95
CA TRP A 75 -9.01 11.80 -2.22
C TRP A 75 -9.58 10.41 -1.92
N GLY A 76 -10.37 9.85 -2.84
CA GLY A 76 -11.01 8.55 -2.68
C GLY A 76 -12.22 8.53 -1.73
N ALA A 77 -12.86 9.68 -1.49
CA ALA A 77 -14.00 9.75 -0.57
C ALA A 77 -15.17 8.86 -1.01
N GLY A 78 -15.38 8.67 -2.32
CA GLY A 78 -16.43 7.77 -2.81
C GLY A 78 -16.20 6.32 -2.38
N TRP A 79 -14.95 5.86 -2.46
CA TRP A 79 -14.57 4.53 -1.96
C TRP A 79 -14.69 4.39 -0.45
N ASN A 80 -14.41 5.45 0.32
CA ASN A 80 -14.58 5.43 1.77
C ASN A 80 -16.06 5.27 2.16
N LEU A 81 -16.95 6.01 1.50
CA LEU A 81 -18.38 5.89 1.72
C LEU A 81 -18.87 4.49 1.35
N LEU A 82 -18.50 4.03 0.14
CA LEU A 82 -18.92 2.73 -0.36
C LEU A 82 -18.46 1.58 0.56
N SER A 83 -17.21 1.62 1.01
CA SER A 83 -16.67 0.61 1.92
C SER A 83 -17.37 0.62 3.29
N SER A 84 -17.71 1.80 3.80
CA SER A 84 -18.42 1.96 5.07
C SER A 84 -19.88 1.50 5.01
N LEU A 85 -20.55 1.67 3.86
CA LEU A 85 -21.90 1.14 3.62
C LEU A 85 -21.89 -0.39 3.50
N LEU A 86 -20.84 -0.95 2.88
CA LEU A 86 -20.69 -2.38 2.63
C LEU A 86 -19.98 -3.15 3.75
N ALA A 87 -19.71 -2.51 4.90
CA ALA A 87 -19.04 -3.14 6.03
C ALA A 87 -19.67 -4.48 6.41
N THR A 88 -18.84 -5.52 6.56
CA THR A 88 -19.29 -6.90 6.83
C THR A 88 -20.08 -6.98 8.13
N LYS A 89 -19.53 -6.39 9.20
CA LYS A 89 -20.17 -6.32 10.52
C LYS A 89 -21.18 -5.17 10.57
N PRO A 90 -22.44 -5.42 10.96
CA PRO A 90 -23.45 -4.37 11.07
C PRO A 90 -23.08 -3.27 12.08
N SER A 91 -22.29 -3.58 13.12
CA SER A 91 -21.80 -2.59 14.09
C SER A 91 -20.77 -1.60 13.53
N LYS A 92 -20.13 -1.94 12.40
CA LYS A 92 -19.18 -1.07 11.69
C LYS A 92 -19.81 -0.37 10.49
N ARG A 93 -21.08 -0.65 10.19
CA ARG A 93 -21.79 0.00 9.07
C ARG A 93 -22.11 1.44 9.44
N MET A 94 -21.95 2.31 8.45
CA MET A 94 -22.24 3.74 8.59
C MET A 94 -23.74 3.96 8.87
N SER A 95 -24.05 4.91 9.75
CA SER A 95 -25.43 5.34 9.99
C SER A 95 -25.94 6.23 8.85
N CYS A 96 -27.26 6.35 8.69
CA CYS A 96 -27.83 7.24 7.65
C CYS A 96 -27.38 8.69 7.81
N LEU A 97 -27.31 9.17 9.07
CA LEU A 97 -26.90 10.53 9.37
C LEU A 97 -25.42 10.77 9.00
N ASP A 98 -24.55 9.82 9.31
CA ASP A 98 -23.12 9.91 8.99
C ASP A 98 -22.89 9.82 7.47
N ALA A 99 -23.68 8.99 6.77
CA ALA A 99 -23.63 8.90 5.32
C ALA A 99 -24.00 10.22 4.64
N LEU A 100 -25.07 10.89 5.09
CA LEU A 100 -25.48 12.21 4.59
C LEU A 100 -24.46 13.32 4.90
N ARG A 101 -23.65 13.15 5.96
CA ARG A 101 -22.55 14.03 6.33
C ARG A 101 -21.21 13.63 5.69
N HIS A 102 -21.20 12.63 4.82
CA HIS A 102 -19.97 12.15 4.25
C HIS A 102 -19.40 13.17 3.24
N PRO A 103 -18.08 13.46 3.25
CA PRO A 103 -17.46 14.43 2.34
C PRO A 103 -17.70 14.17 0.84
N PHE A 104 -18.00 12.93 0.48
CA PHE A 104 -18.39 12.56 -0.88
C PHE A 104 -19.70 13.24 -1.32
N LEU A 105 -20.70 13.31 -0.44
CA LEU A 105 -22.02 13.89 -0.74
C LEU A 105 -22.07 15.40 -0.48
N CYS A 106 -21.41 15.88 0.57
CA CYS A 106 -21.50 17.30 0.96
C CYS A 106 -20.60 18.22 0.12
N GLY A 107 -19.68 17.65 -0.66
CA GLY A 107 -18.74 18.39 -1.52
C GLY A 107 -17.79 19.32 -0.73
N PRO A 108 -16.89 20.03 -1.42
CA PRO A 108 -15.89 20.89 -0.78
C PRO A 108 -16.49 22.16 -0.12
N ARG A 109 -17.77 22.46 -0.40
CA ARG A 109 -18.44 23.67 0.08
C ARG A 109 -18.99 23.53 1.51
N TRP A 110 -19.18 22.31 1.99
CA TRP A 110 -19.63 22.06 3.36
C TRP A 110 -18.44 21.72 4.25
N ARG A 111 -18.14 22.62 5.20
CA ARG A 111 -17.06 22.46 6.16
C ARG A 111 -17.46 21.50 7.28
N ILE A 112 -17.52 20.22 6.97
CA ILE A 112 -17.56 19.18 8.00
C ILE A 112 -16.10 18.96 8.41
N THR A 113 -15.77 19.15 9.68
CA THR A 113 -14.44 18.80 10.20
C THR A 113 -14.24 17.30 9.97
N PRO A 114 -13.39 16.89 9.01
CA PRO A 114 -13.26 15.48 8.67
C PRO A 114 -12.65 14.73 9.86
N SER A 115 -13.09 13.50 10.07
CA SER A 115 -12.46 12.65 11.08
C SER A 115 -11.01 12.34 10.67
N MET A 116 -10.17 12.02 11.65
CA MET A 116 -8.79 11.58 11.39
C MET A 116 -8.73 10.39 10.45
N ASP A 117 -9.71 9.47 10.53
CA ASP A 117 -9.78 8.29 9.67
C ASP A 117 -10.00 8.68 8.20
N ILE A 118 -10.83 9.69 7.93
CA ILE A 118 -11.05 10.21 6.58
C ILE A 118 -9.80 10.94 6.06
N ILE A 119 -9.10 11.70 6.91
CA ILE A 119 -7.84 12.35 6.52
C ILE A 119 -6.80 11.30 6.12
N ARG A 120 -6.64 10.25 6.93
CA ARG A 120 -5.72 9.13 6.65
C ARG A 120 -6.10 8.38 5.39
N TRP A 121 -7.39 8.09 5.22
CA TRP A 121 -7.92 7.50 4.01
C TRP A 121 -7.55 8.33 2.77
N GLY A 122 -7.72 9.64 2.88
CA GLY A 122 -7.41 10.59 1.82
C GLY A 122 -5.93 10.60 1.47
N LEU A 123 -5.06 10.63 2.48
CA LEU A 123 -3.60 10.62 2.29
C LEU A 123 -3.14 9.34 1.58
N GLY A 124 -3.60 8.17 2.02
CA GLY A 124 -3.28 6.89 1.38
C GLY A 124 -3.77 6.82 -0.06
N SER A 125 -5.04 7.15 -0.30
CA SER A 125 -5.62 7.12 -1.65
C SER A 125 -4.94 8.11 -2.59
N THR A 126 -4.54 9.29 -2.09
CA THR A 126 -3.79 10.28 -2.88
C THR A 126 -2.38 9.80 -3.19
N ALA A 127 -1.70 9.16 -2.24
CA ALA A 127 -0.37 8.59 -2.46
C ALA A 127 -0.41 7.53 -3.56
N VAL A 128 -1.35 6.57 -3.47
CA VAL A 128 -1.53 5.54 -4.50
C VAL A 128 -1.81 6.15 -5.87
N ARG A 129 -2.72 7.13 -5.93
CA ARG A 129 -3.07 7.78 -7.20
C ARG A 129 -1.87 8.49 -7.84
N ILE A 130 -1.06 9.21 -7.06
CA ILE A 130 0.15 9.88 -7.58
C ILE A 130 1.13 8.84 -8.16
N ILE A 131 1.22 7.67 -7.54
CA ILE A 131 2.11 6.60 -7.99
C ILE A 131 1.58 5.93 -9.26
N GLU A 132 0.26 5.71 -9.35
CA GLU A 132 -0.40 5.12 -10.53
C GLU A 132 -0.41 6.07 -11.74
N GLU A 133 -0.52 7.40 -11.51
CA GLU A 133 -0.73 8.35 -12.60
C GLU A 133 0.53 8.61 -13.46
N TYR A 134 1.76 8.79 -12.96
CA TYR A 134 2.89 9.18 -13.85
C TYR A 134 4.33 9.03 -13.30
N ILE A 135 5.30 9.12 -14.24
CA ILE A 135 6.76 8.93 -14.12
C ILE A 135 7.43 9.97 -13.20
N TYR A 136 8.23 9.46 -12.26
CA TYR A 136 8.76 10.18 -11.10
C TYR A 136 9.71 11.36 -11.39
N SER A 137 9.15 12.56 -11.46
CA SER A 137 9.94 13.79 -11.26
C SER A 137 10.35 13.95 -9.78
N ARG A 138 11.47 14.63 -9.51
CA ARG A 138 11.97 14.88 -8.14
C ARG A 138 10.92 15.51 -7.21
N PRO A 139 10.10 16.50 -7.65
CA PRO A 139 9.04 17.06 -6.81
C PRO A 139 7.97 16.03 -6.39
N GLN A 140 7.59 15.11 -7.28
CA GLN A 140 6.62 14.06 -6.96
C GLN A 140 7.18 13.07 -5.93
N ARG A 141 8.45 12.67 -6.07
CA ARG A 141 9.12 11.80 -5.09
C ARG A 141 9.14 12.43 -3.69
N ASN A 142 9.46 13.73 -3.62
CA ASN A 142 9.45 14.48 -2.36
C ASN A 142 8.03 14.53 -1.76
N ARG A 143 7.01 14.74 -2.60
CA ARG A 143 5.61 14.78 -2.18
C ARG A 143 5.13 13.43 -1.65
N ILE A 144 5.50 12.31 -2.29
CA ILE A 144 5.17 10.97 -1.80
C ILE A 144 5.87 10.69 -0.47
N SER A 145 7.16 11.03 -0.34
CA SER A 145 7.89 10.88 0.93
C SER A 145 7.19 11.64 2.06
N TYR A 146 6.81 12.89 1.79
CA TYR A 146 6.05 13.72 2.73
C TYR A 146 4.70 13.10 3.11
N PHE A 147 3.96 12.53 2.15
CA PHE A 147 2.71 11.83 2.45
C PHE A 147 2.92 10.57 3.30
N ILE A 148 3.97 9.80 3.04
CA ILE A 148 4.32 8.62 3.85
C ILE A 148 4.61 9.04 5.29
N GLU A 149 5.40 10.09 5.48
CA GLU A 149 5.68 10.63 6.81
C GLU A 149 4.43 11.15 7.52
N LEU A 150 3.57 11.88 6.81
CA LEU A 150 2.28 12.32 7.35
C LEU A 150 1.39 11.14 7.75
N MET A 151 1.32 10.08 6.95
CA MET A 151 0.56 8.86 7.28
C MET A 151 1.11 8.17 8.52
N GLU A 152 2.44 8.11 8.68
CA GLU A 152 3.09 7.58 9.87
C GLU A 152 2.83 8.47 11.11
N MET A 153 2.87 9.81 10.97
CA MET A 153 2.63 10.74 12.08
C MET A 153 1.17 10.80 12.53
N LEU A 154 0.24 10.84 11.57
CA LEU A 154 -1.20 10.93 11.81
C LEU A 154 -1.82 9.59 12.16
N ASN A 155 -1.01 8.60 12.52
CA ASN A 155 -1.46 7.30 12.96
C ASN A 155 -1.49 7.23 14.50
N PRO A 156 -2.60 7.58 15.17
CA PRO A 156 -2.70 7.49 16.62
C PRO A 156 -2.95 6.04 17.05
N ASN A 157 -1.95 5.18 16.98
CA ASN A 157 -2.04 3.88 17.66
C ASN A 157 -1.58 4.03 19.12
N SER A 158 -2.32 4.81 19.91
CA SER A 158 -2.19 4.88 21.36
C SER A 158 -3.02 3.81 22.09
N LYS A 159 -3.84 3.00 21.39
CA LYS A 159 -4.58 1.89 22.00
C LYS A 159 -4.00 0.52 21.63
N PRO A 160 -3.27 -0.15 22.56
CA PRO A 160 -2.60 -1.43 22.35
C PRO A 160 -3.53 -2.66 22.29
N LYS A 161 -4.82 -2.49 21.93
CA LYS A 161 -5.84 -3.56 22.04
C LYS A 161 -6.35 -4.14 20.72
N GLN A 162 -6.01 -3.59 19.55
CA GLN A 162 -6.30 -4.26 18.29
C GLN A 162 -5.11 -5.14 17.93
N ASN A 163 -5.36 -6.45 17.81
CA ASN A 163 -4.39 -7.46 17.46
C ASN A 163 -3.82 -7.15 16.06
N TRP A 164 -2.73 -6.39 15.97
CA TRP A 164 -2.00 -6.14 14.72
C TRP A 164 -1.67 -7.45 13.99
N PHE A 165 -1.42 -8.50 14.77
CA PHE A 165 -1.24 -9.88 14.29
C PHE A 165 -2.42 -10.42 13.49
N GLU A 166 -3.65 -9.96 13.71
CA GLU A 166 -4.82 -10.38 12.93
C GLU A 166 -4.98 -9.60 11.62
N LEU A 167 -4.42 -8.39 11.53
CA LEU A 167 -4.61 -7.50 10.39
C LEU A 167 -3.49 -7.61 9.35
N LEU A 168 -2.29 -7.97 9.77
CA LEU A 168 -1.12 -8.12 8.90
C LEU A 168 -1.21 -9.28 7.88
N PRO A 169 -1.81 -10.45 8.19
CA PRO A 169 -1.88 -11.56 7.25
C PRO A 169 -2.60 -11.20 5.94
N GLY A 170 -2.03 -11.63 4.81
CA GLY A 170 -2.54 -11.36 3.47
C GLY A 170 -1.45 -11.05 2.46
N LYS A 171 -1.86 -10.85 1.20
CA LYS A 171 -0.98 -10.49 0.09
C LYS A 171 -0.87 -8.97 -0.01
N TRP A 172 0.34 -8.43 -0.03
CA TRP A 172 0.63 -7.00 -0.08
C TRP A 172 1.46 -6.69 -1.33
N ARG A 173 0.92 -5.94 -2.27
CA ARG A 173 1.61 -5.48 -3.47
C ARG A 173 2.49 -4.27 -3.15
N LEU A 174 3.77 -4.31 -3.54
CA LEU A 174 4.64 -3.14 -3.47
C LEU A 174 4.20 -2.10 -4.50
N ILE A 175 3.93 -0.87 -4.04
CA ILE A 175 3.52 0.24 -4.92
C ILE A 175 4.69 1.20 -5.13
N TYR A 176 5.41 1.52 -4.05
CA TYR A 176 6.50 2.50 -4.11
C TYR A 176 7.57 2.22 -3.05
N CYS A 177 8.80 2.64 -3.35
CA CYS A 177 9.92 2.65 -2.42
C CYS A 177 10.47 4.08 -2.35
N THR A 178 11.03 4.58 -1.25
CA THR A 178 11.76 5.88 -1.26
C THR A 178 13.25 5.73 -1.53
N GLY A 179 13.73 4.49 -1.67
CA GLY A 179 15.13 4.18 -1.94
C GLY A 179 15.61 4.61 -3.32
N ARG A 180 16.82 4.18 -3.68
CA ARG A 180 17.38 4.45 -5.01
C ARG A 180 16.56 3.71 -6.07
N HIS A 181 15.74 4.46 -6.81
CA HIS A 181 15.10 3.96 -8.02
C HIS A 181 16.06 4.06 -9.18
N VAL A 182 16.22 2.96 -9.91
CA VAL A 182 16.77 3.00 -11.26
C VAL A 182 15.69 3.59 -12.16
N GLY A 183 15.77 4.90 -12.39
CA GLY A 183 14.90 5.58 -13.34
C GLY A 183 15.31 5.29 -14.79
N LEU A 184 14.86 6.15 -15.71
CA LEU A 184 15.37 6.20 -17.08
C LEU A 184 16.87 6.53 -17.03
N THR A 185 17.69 5.50 -17.01
CA THR A 185 19.15 5.63 -17.05
C THR A 185 19.58 5.35 -18.47
N LEU A 186 20.63 6.03 -18.95
CA LEU A 186 21.28 5.73 -20.23
C LEU A 186 22.02 4.38 -20.22
N ARG A 187 21.90 3.63 -19.12
CA ARG A 187 22.48 2.32 -18.94
C ARG A 187 21.78 1.34 -19.87
N GLN A 188 22.56 0.65 -20.70
CA GLN A 188 22.09 -0.54 -21.40
C GLN A 188 22.23 -1.74 -20.45
N PRO A 189 21.13 -2.36 -20.01
CA PRO A 189 21.21 -3.52 -19.13
C PRO A 189 21.64 -4.77 -19.93
N PRO A 190 22.42 -5.69 -19.33
CA PRO A 190 22.84 -6.93 -19.96
C PRO A 190 21.66 -7.84 -20.33
N ALA A 191 20.63 -7.87 -19.48
CA ALA A 191 19.35 -8.51 -19.77
C ALA A 191 18.24 -7.47 -19.59
N ARG A 192 17.26 -7.42 -20.50
CA ARG A 192 16.16 -6.45 -20.36
C ARG A 192 15.03 -7.09 -19.59
N VAL A 193 14.90 -6.68 -18.34
CA VAL A 193 13.88 -7.23 -17.46
C VAL A 193 12.83 -6.18 -17.18
N LEU A 194 11.58 -6.51 -17.52
CA LEU A 194 10.40 -5.78 -17.11
C LEU A 194 9.88 -6.39 -15.81
N ILE A 195 9.86 -5.62 -14.74
CA ILE A 195 9.25 -6.06 -13.48
C ILE A 195 7.72 -5.97 -13.60
N GLY A 196 7.06 -7.08 -13.30
CA GLY A 196 5.61 -7.19 -13.22
C GLY A 196 5.11 -6.92 -11.80
N ASN A 197 4.31 -7.85 -11.27
CA ASN A 197 3.78 -7.71 -9.92
C ASN A 197 4.82 -8.11 -8.88
N VAL A 198 5.02 -7.24 -7.89
CA VAL A 198 5.85 -7.51 -6.72
C VAL A 198 4.93 -7.58 -5.52
N SER A 199 4.89 -8.73 -4.87
CA SER A 199 4.01 -8.92 -3.72
C SER A 199 4.65 -9.68 -2.57
N LEU A 200 4.35 -9.22 -1.36
CA LEU A 200 4.76 -9.78 -0.09
C LEU A 200 3.53 -10.43 0.55
N THR A 201 3.54 -11.75 0.64
CA THR A 201 2.49 -12.52 1.31
C THR A 201 2.90 -12.78 2.74
N VAL A 202 2.06 -12.40 3.70
CA VAL A 202 2.27 -12.67 5.13
C VAL A 202 1.30 -13.75 5.58
N SER A 203 1.84 -14.83 6.12
CA SER A 203 1.06 -15.93 6.68
C SER A 203 1.46 -16.19 8.14
N LYS A 204 0.51 -16.72 8.91
CA LYS A 204 0.77 -17.17 10.28
C LYS A 204 1.27 -18.60 10.25
N LEU A 205 2.42 -18.86 10.90
CA LEU A 205 2.94 -20.22 11.05
C LEU A 205 2.05 -21.06 11.99
N SER A 206 1.45 -20.44 12.99
CA SER A 206 0.45 -21.07 13.85
C SER A 206 -0.60 -20.08 14.35
N LYS A 207 -1.74 -20.57 14.83
CA LYS A 207 -2.83 -19.71 15.34
C LYS A 207 -2.47 -18.98 16.64
N GLN A 208 -1.46 -19.44 17.38
CA GLN A 208 -1.11 -18.94 18.72
C GLN A 208 0.31 -18.34 18.82
N SER A 209 1.23 -18.68 17.92
CA SER A 209 2.58 -18.09 17.92
C SER A 209 2.61 -16.72 17.24
N ARG A 210 3.56 -15.88 17.67
CA ARG A 210 3.90 -14.61 17.02
C ARG A 210 4.83 -14.79 15.82
N ASP A 211 5.03 -16.05 15.42
CA ASP A 211 5.88 -16.43 14.31
C ASP A 211 5.06 -16.33 13.04
N LEU A 212 5.59 -15.56 12.10
CA LEU A 212 4.97 -15.28 10.82
C LEU A 212 5.96 -15.73 9.74
N SER A 213 5.44 -16.12 8.58
CA SER A 213 6.24 -16.32 7.38
C SER A 213 5.92 -15.23 6.38
N PHE A 214 6.96 -14.71 5.76
CA PHE A 214 6.84 -13.88 4.58
C PHE A 214 7.24 -14.70 3.35
N THR A 215 6.45 -14.52 2.30
CA THR A 215 6.77 -14.99 0.95
C THR A 215 6.77 -13.78 0.03
N SER A 216 7.95 -13.32 -0.36
CA SER A 216 8.12 -12.33 -1.42
C SER A 216 8.01 -13.05 -2.76
N SER A 217 7.14 -12.58 -3.64
CA SER A 217 6.94 -13.10 -4.99
C SER A 217 7.09 -11.94 -5.96
N VAL A 218 7.98 -12.10 -6.92
CA VAL A 218 8.34 -11.11 -7.92
C VAL A 218 8.15 -11.75 -9.27
N ASP A 219 7.16 -11.27 -10.01
CA ASP A 219 6.94 -11.65 -11.39
C ASP A 219 7.75 -10.69 -12.29
N PHE A 220 8.43 -11.20 -13.30
CA PHE A 220 9.19 -10.41 -14.24
C PHE A 220 9.19 -11.06 -15.62
N THR A 221 9.33 -10.25 -16.67
CA THR A 221 9.42 -10.72 -18.05
C THR A 221 10.78 -10.31 -18.61
N VAL A 222 11.54 -11.29 -19.11
CA VAL A 222 12.80 -11.07 -19.81
C VAL A 222 12.52 -10.87 -21.29
N MET A 223 12.69 -9.64 -21.76
CA MET A 223 12.44 -9.32 -23.16
C MET A 223 13.60 -9.82 -24.03
N THR A 224 13.25 -10.56 -25.06
CA THR A 224 14.19 -11.06 -26.08
C THR A 224 14.32 -10.04 -27.20
N GLY A 225 15.50 -9.44 -27.38
CA GLY A 225 15.75 -8.53 -28.49
C GLY A 225 16.69 -7.36 -28.16
N GLN A 226 17.24 -6.76 -29.21
CA GLN A 226 18.20 -5.65 -29.12
C GLN A 226 17.52 -4.27 -29.03
N ASP A 227 16.19 -4.19 -29.21
CA ASP A 227 15.35 -3.00 -28.92
C ASP A 227 14.29 -3.31 -27.85
N TRP A 228 13.66 -2.28 -27.27
CA TRP A 228 12.52 -2.47 -26.36
C TRP A 228 11.31 -2.85 -27.20
N PRO A 229 10.85 -4.11 -27.18
CA PRO A 229 9.70 -4.50 -27.99
C PRO A 229 8.49 -3.68 -27.55
N HIS A 230 7.79 -3.07 -28.50
CA HIS A 230 6.57 -2.30 -28.23
C HIS A 230 5.51 -3.15 -27.51
N ASP A 231 5.46 -4.43 -27.86
CA ASP A 231 4.53 -5.40 -27.29
C ASP A 231 4.99 -5.94 -25.92
N LYS A 232 6.21 -5.58 -25.46
CA LYS A 232 6.81 -6.02 -24.19
C LYS A 232 6.82 -7.55 -24.01
N THR A 233 6.79 -8.28 -25.12
CA THR A 233 6.79 -9.74 -25.15
C THR A 233 8.17 -10.27 -24.72
N GLY A 234 8.17 -11.37 -23.99
CA GLY A 234 9.38 -12.01 -23.52
C GLY A 234 9.10 -13.32 -22.81
N VAL A 235 10.13 -13.86 -22.18
CA VAL A 235 10.03 -15.06 -21.33
C VAL A 235 9.66 -14.63 -19.92
N ASP A 236 8.55 -15.14 -19.42
CA ASP A 236 8.10 -14.87 -18.06
C ASP A 236 8.93 -15.66 -17.04
N GLY A 237 9.20 -15.04 -15.91
CA GLY A 237 9.89 -15.64 -14.79
C GLY A 237 9.32 -15.17 -13.47
N GLN A 238 9.45 -16.01 -12.47
CA GLN A 238 8.98 -15.74 -11.12
C GLN A 238 10.11 -16.01 -10.13
N LEU A 239 10.32 -15.06 -9.23
CA LEU A 239 11.27 -15.19 -8.13
C LEU A 239 10.48 -15.20 -6.82
N GLN A 240 10.66 -16.24 -6.03
CA GLN A 240 10.02 -16.41 -4.74
C GLN A 240 11.07 -16.51 -3.64
N VAL A 241 10.92 -15.68 -2.61
CA VAL A 241 11.75 -15.69 -1.40
C VAL A 241 10.88 -15.99 -0.19
N ASN A 242 11.17 -17.07 0.51
CA ASN A 242 10.46 -17.48 1.71
C ASN A 242 11.36 -17.27 2.94
N SER A 243 10.82 -16.63 3.98
CA SER A 243 11.55 -16.45 5.24
C SER A 243 10.61 -16.39 6.44
N PRO A 244 10.85 -17.17 7.50
CA PRO A 244 10.17 -17.02 8.78
C PRO A 244 10.77 -15.87 9.58
N PHE A 245 9.93 -15.14 10.31
CA PHE A 245 10.34 -14.01 11.13
C PHE A 245 9.48 -13.89 12.38
N LYS A 246 10.00 -13.16 13.38
CA LYS A 246 9.29 -12.86 14.63
C LYS A 246 8.98 -11.37 14.71
N LEU A 247 7.73 -11.04 15.00
CA LEU A 247 7.30 -9.65 15.20
C LEU A 247 7.51 -9.23 16.66
N MET A 248 8.34 -8.22 16.90
CA MET A 248 8.60 -7.65 18.21
C MET A 248 8.03 -6.23 18.32
N SER A 249 7.56 -5.84 19.50
CA SER A 249 7.24 -4.43 19.76
C SER A 249 8.52 -3.64 19.94
N GLY A 250 8.72 -2.59 19.14
CA GLY A 250 9.85 -1.68 19.20
C GLY A 250 9.41 -0.22 19.36
N LYS A 251 10.38 0.65 19.61
CA LYS A 251 10.23 2.11 19.52
C LYS A 251 11.01 2.59 18.30
N ARG A 252 10.48 3.60 17.59
CA ARG A 252 11.21 4.24 16.49
C ARG A 252 12.44 4.94 17.08
N LEU A 253 13.63 4.46 16.73
CA LEU A 253 14.89 5.15 17.01
C LEU A 253 15.21 5.97 15.76
N TYR A 254 15.00 7.29 15.82
CA TYR A 254 15.67 8.17 14.88
C TYR A 254 17.14 8.21 15.31
N LEU A 255 18.06 8.13 14.34
CA LEU A 255 19.46 8.47 14.60
C LEU A 255 19.46 9.93 15.04
N LYS A 256 19.65 10.18 16.34
CA LYS A 256 19.94 11.52 16.83
C LYS A 256 21.28 11.89 16.22
N GLY A 257 21.31 12.86 15.31
CA GLY A 257 22.57 13.47 14.90
C GLY A 257 23.33 13.89 16.16
N GLU A 258 24.54 13.37 16.32
CA GLU A 258 25.43 13.82 17.38
C GLU A 258 25.59 15.34 17.24
N LYS A 259 25.34 16.05 18.34
CA LYS A 259 25.58 17.48 18.44
C LYS A 259 27.08 17.72 18.41
N ASN A 260 27.68 17.70 17.23
CA ASN A 260 29.04 18.16 17.06
C ASN A 260 29.02 19.69 17.00
N THR A 261 29.33 20.28 18.15
CA THR A 261 29.89 21.61 18.30
C THR A 261 31.04 21.78 17.31
N THR A 262 30.84 22.53 16.22
CA THR A 262 31.77 23.51 15.63
C THR A 262 31.22 24.06 14.32
N SER A 263 31.40 25.36 14.16
CA SER A 263 31.02 26.22 13.04
C SER A 263 31.62 25.80 11.68
N GLY A 264 30.81 25.92 10.62
CA GLY A 264 31.29 26.35 9.31
C GLY A 264 31.07 25.40 8.12
N ARG A 265 30.32 25.92 7.13
CA ARG A 265 30.28 25.55 5.70
C ARG A 265 29.48 24.30 5.28
N PHE A 266 28.36 24.60 4.61
CA PHE A 266 27.69 23.87 3.52
C PHE A 266 27.93 22.36 3.38
N SER A 267 26.88 21.59 3.65
CA SER A 267 26.68 20.25 3.07
C SER A 267 25.21 20.10 2.68
N PHE A 268 24.94 19.99 1.38
CA PHE A 268 23.63 19.62 0.83
C PHE A 268 23.41 18.12 1.05
N GLY A 269 22.57 17.79 2.03
CA GLY A 269 22.21 16.41 2.36
C GLY A 269 21.36 16.38 3.61
N GLU A 270 20.19 17.01 3.58
CA GLU A 270 19.30 17.07 4.75
C GLU A 270 18.72 15.68 5.06
N SER A 271 19.25 15.10 6.14
CA SER A 271 18.62 14.09 6.97
C SER A 271 17.23 14.56 7.41
N THR A 272 16.23 13.70 7.22
CA THR A 272 14.86 13.87 7.73
C THR A 272 14.83 13.88 9.25
N ASP A 273 15.06 15.05 9.83
CA ASP A 273 14.81 15.35 11.24
C ASP A 273 13.32 15.68 11.46
N MET A 274 12.66 14.88 12.29
CA MET A 274 11.31 15.17 12.80
C MET A 274 11.21 16.53 13.51
N ASP A 275 12.31 17.01 14.09
CA ASP A 275 12.40 18.32 14.75
C ASP A 275 12.27 19.49 13.76
N SER A 276 12.49 19.26 12.46
CA SER A 276 12.28 20.27 11.41
C SER A 276 10.82 20.37 10.93
N LEU A 277 10.01 19.33 11.16
CA LEU A 277 8.59 19.27 10.77
C LEU A 277 7.65 19.75 11.88
N ALA A 278 8.02 19.56 13.14
CA ALA A 278 7.28 20.09 14.29
C ALA A 278 7.01 21.61 14.18
N PRO A 279 8.00 22.49 13.87
CA PRO A 279 7.74 23.91 13.68
C PRO A 279 6.98 24.22 12.39
N LYS A 280 7.18 23.45 11.30
CA LYS A 280 6.48 23.67 10.00
C LYS A 280 4.99 23.30 10.06
N LEU A 281 4.59 22.34 10.90
CA LEU A 281 3.18 21.99 11.14
C LEU A 281 2.50 22.89 12.18
N LEU A 282 3.28 23.47 13.10
CA LEU A 282 2.81 24.52 14.03
C LEU A 282 2.62 25.88 13.34
N ALA A 283 3.30 26.11 12.21
CA ALA A 283 3.16 27.29 11.37
C ALA A 283 2.06 27.12 10.31
N GLY A 284 0.88 27.68 10.57
CA GLY A 284 -0.17 27.91 9.57
C GLY A 284 -1.09 26.72 9.24
N ARG A 285 -2.38 27.03 9.02
CA ARG A 285 -3.56 26.20 8.64
C ARG A 285 -3.85 24.90 9.43
N TRP A 286 -2.86 24.17 9.92
CA TRP A 286 -3.02 22.89 10.62
C TRP A 286 -3.30 23.03 12.13
N ARG A 287 -2.98 24.19 12.71
CA ARG A 287 -3.28 24.52 14.13
C ARG A 287 -4.78 24.45 14.48
N LYS A 288 -5.66 24.60 13.48
CA LYS A 288 -7.12 24.48 13.63
C LYS A 288 -7.67 23.07 13.36
N ALA A 289 -6.88 22.20 12.71
CA ALA A 289 -7.30 20.88 12.27
C ALA A 289 -6.83 19.74 13.19
N LEU A 290 -5.82 20.00 14.03
CA LEU A 290 -5.29 19.03 14.99
C LEU A 290 -5.85 19.33 16.39
N PRO A 291 -6.74 18.50 16.97
CA PRO A 291 -7.32 18.73 18.28
C PRO A 291 -6.37 18.31 19.44
N PHE A 292 -5.09 18.05 19.16
CA PHE A 292 -4.14 17.57 20.15
C PHE A 292 -3.20 18.69 20.60
N LYS A 293 -3.23 19.00 21.90
CA LYS A 293 -2.31 19.94 22.58
C LYS A 293 -0.90 19.32 22.74
N GLU A 294 -0.81 18.00 22.63
CA GLU A 294 0.40 17.19 22.67
C GLU A 294 0.54 16.44 21.35
N PHE A 295 1.74 16.42 20.76
CA PHE A 295 2.00 15.55 19.61
C PHE A 295 1.69 14.10 20.00
N PRO A 296 1.05 13.30 19.11
CA PRO A 296 0.87 11.88 19.39
C PRO A 296 2.24 11.28 19.70
N SER A 297 2.40 10.72 20.90
CA SER A 297 3.61 10.04 21.33
C SER A 297 4.06 9.09 20.23
N SER A 298 5.32 9.19 19.79
CA SER A 298 5.84 8.43 18.66
C SER A 298 5.43 6.96 18.74
N LEU A 299 4.96 6.44 17.60
CA LEU A 299 4.37 5.12 17.47
C LEU A 299 5.26 4.00 18.03
N ARG A 300 4.62 3.00 18.66
CA ARG A 300 5.23 1.67 18.84
C ARG A 300 5.37 1.04 17.46
N VAL A 301 6.59 1.03 16.95
CA VAL A 301 6.97 0.42 15.68
C VAL A 301 7.15 -1.07 15.88
N ALA A 302 6.66 -1.90 14.99
CA ALA A 302 6.94 -3.34 15.07
C ALA A 302 8.29 -3.63 14.40
N LYS A 303 9.22 -4.26 15.14
CA LYS A 303 10.51 -4.73 14.62
C LYS A 303 10.36 -6.15 14.12
N LEU A 304 10.87 -6.42 12.92
CA LEU A 304 10.95 -7.76 12.35
C LEU A 304 12.32 -8.34 12.70
N ALA A 305 12.36 -9.47 13.39
CA ALA A 305 13.59 -10.23 13.61
C ALA A 305 13.60 -11.43 12.65
N SER A 306 14.67 -11.55 11.85
CA SER A 306 14.83 -12.65 10.91
C SER A 306 15.04 -13.98 11.63
N GLY A 307 14.39 -15.05 11.17
CA GLY A 307 14.85 -16.42 11.39
C GLY A 307 15.99 -16.76 10.41
N GLU A 308 16.85 -17.70 10.76
CA GLU A 308 18.12 -18.00 10.06
C GLU A 308 17.98 -18.66 8.67
N ASN A 309 16.76 -18.94 8.20
CA ASN A 309 16.54 -19.65 6.93
C ASN A 309 15.81 -18.76 5.91
N VAL A 310 16.52 -18.34 4.86
CA VAL A 310 15.94 -17.62 3.70
C VAL A 310 16.07 -18.52 2.47
N ASP A 311 14.94 -19.03 1.98
CA ASP A 311 14.90 -19.86 0.78
C ASP A 311 14.58 -18.98 -0.42
N ILE A 312 15.44 -19.01 -1.43
CA ILE A 312 15.27 -18.25 -2.69
C ILE A 312 15.09 -19.25 -3.83
N THR A 313 13.97 -19.13 -4.53
CA THR A 313 13.63 -19.98 -5.68
C THR A 313 13.31 -19.10 -6.88
N MET A 314 13.81 -19.47 -8.06
CA MET A 314 13.58 -18.74 -9.31
C MET A 314 13.12 -19.73 -10.37
N THR A 315 12.00 -19.44 -11.01
CA THR A 315 11.42 -20.24 -12.08
C THR A 315 11.35 -19.39 -13.35
N PHE A 316 11.62 -20.02 -14.48
CA PHE A 316 11.44 -19.43 -15.81
C PHE A 316 10.44 -20.30 -16.56
N ASP A 317 9.50 -19.65 -17.25
CA ASP A 317 8.50 -20.33 -18.08
C ASP A 317 9.12 -20.59 -19.46
N ASP A 318 10.08 -21.52 -19.50
CA ASP A 318 10.71 -21.95 -20.74
C ASP A 318 9.91 -23.10 -21.35
N GLY A 319 9.19 -22.80 -22.42
CA GLY A 319 8.61 -23.84 -23.28
C GLY A 319 9.73 -24.61 -23.99
N GLU A 320 9.99 -25.86 -23.55
CA GLU A 320 10.77 -26.96 -24.15
C GLU A 320 12.09 -26.69 -24.94
N LYS A 321 12.56 -25.46 -25.12
CA LYS A 321 13.73 -25.09 -25.95
C LYS A 321 14.79 -24.27 -25.23
N GLY A 322 14.75 -24.22 -23.90
CA GLY A 322 15.62 -23.36 -23.09
C GLY A 322 16.45 -24.07 -22.03
N ARG A 323 16.82 -25.35 -22.21
CA ARG A 323 17.77 -26.00 -21.30
C ARG A 323 19.19 -25.46 -21.57
N GLY A 324 19.50 -24.27 -21.05
CA GLY A 324 20.86 -23.77 -20.97
C GLY A 324 21.05 -22.31 -21.32
N ASN A 325 20.91 -21.44 -20.32
CA ASN A 325 21.90 -20.38 -20.10
C ASN A 325 21.79 -19.87 -18.66
N VAL A 326 22.48 -20.54 -17.74
CA VAL A 326 22.69 -20.06 -16.35
C VAL A 326 23.19 -18.61 -16.33
N VAL A 327 23.93 -18.21 -17.37
CA VAL A 327 24.40 -16.83 -17.59
C VAL A 327 23.24 -15.85 -17.79
N GLN A 328 22.26 -16.17 -18.66
CA GLN A 328 21.09 -15.31 -18.87
C GLN A 328 20.21 -15.22 -17.62
N ALA A 329 20.03 -16.33 -16.91
CA ALA A 329 19.33 -16.34 -15.63
C ALA A 329 20.04 -15.47 -14.58
N ARG A 330 21.37 -15.53 -14.52
CA ARG A 330 22.20 -14.69 -13.63
C ARG A 330 22.10 -13.21 -13.97
N ASP A 331 22.14 -12.87 -15.26
CA ASP A 331 22.03 -11.48 -15.73
C ASP A 331 20.63 -10.92 -15.47
N ALA A 332 19.58 -11.71 -15.72
CA ALA A 332 18.21 -11.34 -15.38
C ALA A 332 18.06 -11.11 -13.86
N LEU A 333 18.57 -12.03 -13.03
CA LEU A 333 18.53 -11.89 -11.58
C LEU A 333 19.30 -10.66 -11.09
N ARG A 334 20.44 -10.33 -11.71
CA ARG A 334 21.20 -9.11 -11.42
C ARG A 334 20.36 -7.87 -11.71
N GLU A 335 19.64 -7.83 -12.82
CA GLU A 335 18.76 -6.70 -13.14
C GLU A 335 17.56 -6.60 -12.23
N VAL A 336 16.93 -7.72 -11.87
CA VAL A 336 15.83 -7.75 -10.90
C VAL A 336 16.28 -7.17 -9.56
N ARG A 337 17.48 -7.55 -9.08
CA ARG A 337 18.07 -7.01 -7.83
C ARG A 337 18.42 -5.53 -7.89
N ILE A 338 18.64 -4.98 -9.08
CA ILE A 338 18.96 -3.56 -9.27
C ILE A 338 17.68 -2.71 -9.28
N GLN A 339 16.60 -3.23 -9.87
CA GLN A 339 15.33 -2.51 -9.97
C GLN A 339 14.51 -2.57 -8.68
N LEU A 340 14.71 -3.62 -7.87
CA LEU A 340 13.95 -3.84 -6.63
C LEU A 340 14.73 -3.49 -5.36
N PRO A 341 14.03 -3.01 -4.31
CA PRO A 341 14.64 -2.76 -3.03
C PRO A 341 15.20 -4.06 -2.43
N PRO A 342 16.41 -4.03 -1.82
CA PRO A 342 17.02 -5.21 -1.22
C PRO A 342 16.16 -5.84 -0.13
N GLU A 343 15.31 -5.05 0.55
CA GLU A 343 14.36 -5.49 1.57
C GLU A 343 13.33 -6.51 1.04
N MET A 344 13.11 -6.59 -0.29
CA MET A 344 12.23 -7.60 -0.90
C MET A 344 12.89 -8.98 -1.02
N PHE A 345 14.22 -9.06 -0.92
CA PHE A 345 14.98 -10.31 -0.97
C PHE A 345 15.53 -10.69 0.40
N ASP A 346 15.80 -9.70 1.25
CA ASP A 346 16.41 -9.89 2.56
C ASP A 346 15.66 -9.05 3.60
N LEU A 347 14.78 -9.74 4.33
CA LEU A 347 13.91 -9.13 5.34
C LEU A 347 14.66 -8.76 6.62
N SER A 348 15.89 -9.25 6.82
CA SER A 348 16.75 -8.81 7.94
C SER A 348 17.04 -7.30 7.85
N ARG A 349 16.93 -6.73 6.66
CA ARG A 349 17.08 -5.29 6.39
C ARG A 349 15.85 -4.48 6.74
N ILE A 350 14.74 -5.08 7.15
CA ILE A 350 13.55 -4.34 7.59
C ILE A 350 13.59 -4.14 9.10
N VAL A 351 13.61 -2.88 9.52
CA VAL A 351 13.70 -2.51 10.95
C VAL A 351 12.30 -2.38 11.56
N CYS A 352 11.33 -1.96 10.78
CA CYS A 352 10.20 -1.19 11.28
C CYS A 352 9.01 -1.30 10.34
N GLY A 353 7.82 -1.59 10.87
CA GLY A 353 6.57 -1.59 10.12
C GLY A 353 5.50 -0.69 10.76
N THR A 354 4.82 0.09 9.92
CA THR A 354 3.67 0.92 10.28
C THR A 354 2.44 0.49 9.48
N PHE A 355 1.46 -0.08 10.15
CA PHE A 355 0.14 -0.36 9.57
C PHE A 355 -0.67 0.93 9.55
N VAL A 356 -1.02 1.41 8.36
CA VAL A 356 -1.75 2.67 8.18
C VAL A 356 -3.24 2.41 8.17
N ASP A 357 -3.73 1.50 7.34
CA ASP A 357 -5.12 1.07 7.32
C ASP A 357 -5.20 -0.35 6.73
N ALA A 358 -6.41 -0.89 6.56
CA ALA A 358 -6.60 -2.22 6.00
C ALA A 358 -6.06 -2.39 4.56
N ARG A 359 -5.75 -1.29 3.88
CA ARG A 359 -5.28 -1.25 2.49
C ARG A 359 -3.78 -0.97 2.40
N HIS A 360 -3.20 -0.21 3.33
CA HIS A 360 -1.84 0.31 3.21
C HIS A 360 -0.94 -0.11 4.37
N LEU A 361 0.26 -0.57 4.02
CA LEU A 361 1.33 -0.92 4.95
C LEU A 361 2.62 -0.20 4.54
N VAL A 362 3.31 0.40 5.51
CA VAL A 362 4.61 1.05 5.30
C VAL A 362 5.68 0.25 6.04
N LEU A 363 6.69 -0.23 5.35
CA LEU A 363 7.87 -0.89 5.94
C LEU A 363 9.10 -0.01 5.77
N ARG A 364 9.96 0.06 6.78
CA ARG A 364 11.19 0.86 6.77
C ARG A 364 12.41 -0.04 6.84
N GLY A 365 13.33 0.15 5.89
CA GLY A 365 14.61 -0.53 5.85
C GLY A 365 15.64 0.07 6.82
N VAL A 366 16.72 -0.66 7.08
CA VAL A 366 17.91 -0.20 7.83
C VAL A 366 18.51 1.05 7.18
N ASN A 367 18.39 1.16 5.86
CA ASN A 367 18.89 2.28 5.08
C ASN A 367 18.00 3.55 5.17
N GLY A 368 16.90 3.51 5.93
CA GLY A 368 15.92 4.60 6.03
C GLY A 368 14.89 4.65 4.89
N SER A 369 15.05 3.82 3.86
CA SER A 369 14.08 3.56 2.77
C SER A 369 12.71 3.20 3.34
N ALA A 370 11.66 3.77 2.78
CA ALA A 370 10.26 3.45 3.08
C ALA A 370 9.65 2.71 1.89
N LEU A 371 9.05 1.57 2.16
CA LEU A 371 8.36 0.72 1.21
C LEU A 371 6.86 0.86 1.49
N LEU A 372 6.12 1.38 0.52
CA LEU A 372 4.67 1.51 0.58
C LEU A 372 4.03 0.34 -0.17
N PHE A 373 3.19 -0.39 0.55
CA PHE A 373 2.44 -1.53 0.04
C PHE A 373 0.93 -1.25 0.03
N ALA A 374 0.23 -1.77 -0.97
CA ALA A 374 -1.22 -1.90 -1.01
C ALA A 374 -1.63 -3.36 -0.82
N ARG A 375 -2.75 -3.61 -0.15
CA ARG A 375 -3.29 -4.95 -0.01
C ARG A 375 -3.82 -5.45 -1.36
N SER A 376 -3.38 -6.63 -1.75
CA SER A 376 -3.90 -7.34 -2.92
C SER A 376 -4.90 -8.39 -2.45
N CYS A 377 -6.06 -8.45 -3.11
CA CYS A 377 -7.13 -9.40 -2.79
C CYS A 377 -7.30 -10.48 -3.87
N LEU A 378 -6.30 -10.65 -4.75
CA LEU A 378 -6.51 -11.36 -6.02
C LEU A 378 -6.32 -12.88 -5.98
N ASP A 379 -5.82 -13.46 -4.88
CA ASP A 379 -5.52 -14.90 -4.84
C ASP A 379 -6.01 -15.60 -3.56
N GLN A 380 -7.23 -15.30 -3.10
CA GLN A 380 -7.90 -16.01 -2.00
C GLN A 380 -9.36 -16.36 -2.32
#